data_AF-A0A518BGX0-F1
#
_entry.id   AF-A0A518BGX0-F1
#
_cell.length_a   1.000
_cell.length_b   1.000
_cell.length_c   1.000
_cell.angle_alpha   90.00
_cell.angle_beta   90.00
_cell.angle_gamma   90.00
#
_symmetry.space_group_name_H-M   'P 1'
#
loop_
_entity.id
_entity.type
_entity.pdbx_description
1 polymer ?
#
loop_
_entity_poly.entity_id
_entity_poly.type
_entity_poly.pdbx_seq_one_letter_code
_entity_poly.pdbx_strand_id
1 'polypeptide(L)'
;MEALKGIKPVHQIAAENEIHPVQVSQWKKELAERVGEIFERKNARSDEAVDDKRRIAALERKLGQVIIERDWLSEKSKELGID
;
A
#
# COMPACT_ATOMS: atom_id res chain seq x y z
N MET A 1 21.42 -13.77 -5.84
CA MET A 1 21.68 -12.35 -5.46
C MET A 1 22.89 -11.75 -6.15
N GLU A 2 23.93 -12.50 -6.53
CA GLU A 2 25.15 -11.96 -7.14
C GLU A 2 24.91 -11.21 -8.46
N ALA A 3 24.03 -11.72 -9.32
CA ALA A 3 23.63 -11.05 -10.58
C ALA A 3 22.88 -9.73 -10.37
N LEU A 4 22.00 -9.68 -9.35
CA LEU A 4 21.21 -8.49 -9.01
C LEU A 4 22.03 -7.42 -8.30
N LYS A 5 22.96 -7.83 -7.44
CA LYS A 5 23.89 -6.95 -6.75
C LYS A 5 25.07 -6.49 -7.63
N GLY A 6 25.18 -7.00 -8.86
CA GLY A 6 26.26 -6.68 -9.80
C GLY A 6 27.63 -7.24 -9.40
N ILE A 7 27.67 -8.19 -8.45
CA ILE A 7 28.91 -8.77 -7.89
C ILE A 7 29.59 -9.67 -8.91
N LYS A 8 28.80 -10.37 -9.73
CA LYS A 8 29.30 -11.15 -10.86
C LYS A 8 28.48 -10.84 -12.11
N PRO A 9 29.12 -10.76 -13.29
CA PRO A 9 28.42 -10.62 -14.55
C PRO A 9 27.67 -11.91 -14.92
N VAL A 10 26.59 -11.76 -15.67
CA VAL A 10 25.68 -12.86 -16.05
C VAL A 10 26.42 -14.04 -16.69
N HIS A 11 27.41 -13.76 -17.55
CA HIS A 11 28.17 -14.80 -18.24
C HIS A 11 29.02 -15.65 -17.30
N GLN A 12 29.55 -15.06 -16.22
CA GLN A 12 30.34 -15.77 -15.23
C GLN A 12 29.44 -16.65 -14.37
N ILE A 13 28.27 -16.15 -13.96
CA ILE A 13 27.28 -16.92 -13.21
C ILE A 13 26.75 -18.10 -14.05
N ALA A 14 26.50 -17.85 -15.33
CA ALA A 14 26.09 -18.86 -16.30
C ALA A 14 27.13 -19.98 -16.42
N ALA A 15 28.41 -19.63 -16.55
CA ALA A 15 29.50 -20.60 -16.64
C ALA A 15 29.70 -21.38 -15.33
N GLU A 16 29.69 -20.71 -14.18
CA GLU A 16 29.90 -21.34 -12.86
C GLU A 16 28.79 -22.33 -12.48
N ASN A 17 27.57 -22.12 -12.99
CA ASN A 17 26.42 -22.96 -12.66
C ASN A 17 25.93 -23.81 -13.84
N GLU A 18 26.67 -23.85 -14.95
CA GLU A 18 26.31 -24.58 -16.18
C GLU A 18 24.90 -24.22 -16.72
N ILE A 19 24.46 -22.98 -16.51
CA ILE A 19 23.16 -22.46 -16.95
C ILE A 19 23.36 -21.56 -18.17
N HIS A 20 22.40 -21.54 -19.10
CA HIS A 20 22.51 -20.66 -20.27
C HIS A 20 22.41 -19.16 -19.87
N PRO A 21 23.27 -18.25 -20.39
CA PRO A 21 23.28 -16.83 -20.00
C PRO A 21 21.93 -16.10 -20.16
N VAL A 22 21.12 -16.51 -21.14
CA VAL A 22 19.77 -15.97 -21.35
C VAL A 22 18.83 -16.32 -20.19
N GLN A 23 18.93 -17.54 -19.63
CA GLN A 23 18.11 -17.95 -18.47
C GLN A 23 18.49 -17.15 -17.22
N VAL A 24 19.79 -16.95 -16.98
CA VAL A 24 20.25 -16.11 -15.86
C VAL A 24 19.78 -14.66 -16.01
N SER A 25 19.77 -14.13 -17.23
CA SER A 25 19.25 -12.78 -17.51
C SER A 25 17.74 -12.68 -17.27
N GLN A 26 16.99 -13.70 -17.70
CA GLN A 26 15.55 -13.78 -17.50
C GLN A 26 15.21 -13.83 -16.00
N TRP A 27 15.84 -14.72 -15.23
CA TRP A 27 15.61 -14.81 -13.79
C TRP A 27 16.05 -13.54 -13.04
N LYS A 28 17.13 -12.87 -13.49
CA LYS A 28 17.51 -11.57 -12.93
C LYS A 28 16.40 -10.54 -13.13
N LYS A 29 15.81 -10.50 -14.33
CA LYS A 29 14.71 -9.58 -14.65
C LYS A 29 13.45 -9.90 -13.85
N GLU A 30 13.01 -11.15 -13.86
CA GLU A 30 11.84 -11.61 -13.11
C GLU A 30 11.98 -11.36 -11.62
N LEU A 31 13.16 -11.64 -11.04
CA LEU A 31 13.42 -11.37 -9.64
C LEU A 31 13.44 -9.86 -9.36
N ALA A 32 14.02 -9.02 -10.22
CA ALA A 32 13.97 -7.57 -10.04
C ALA A 32 12.55 -7.01 -10.07
N GLU A 33 11.69 -7.54 -10.95
CA GLU A 33 10.29 -7.11 -11.09
C GLU A 33 9.41 -7.58 -9.93
N ARG A 34 9.65 -8.79 -9.43
CA ARG A 34 8.77 -9.45 -8.44
C ARG A 34 9.31 -9.52 -7.03
N VAL A 35 10.53 -9.02 -6.77
CA VAL A 35 11.13 -9.06 -5.42
C VAL A 35 10.23 -8.41 -4.37
N GLY A 36 9.54 -7.32 -4.72
CA GLY A 36 8.61 -6.64 -3.83
C GLY A 36 7.47 -7.55 -3.37
N GLU A 37 6.91 -8.35 -4.28
CA GLU A 37 5.82 -9.30 -4.01
C GLU A 37 6.26 -10.43 -3.07
N ILE A 38 7.54 -10.85 -3.14
CA ILE A 38 8.08 -11.91 -2.28
C ILE A 38 8.20 -11.46 -0.82
N PHE A 39 8.50 -10.18 -0.60
CA PHE A 39 8.66 -9.60 0.74
C PHE A 39 7.41 -8.88 1.25
N GLU A 40 6.36 -8.77 0.42
CA GLU A 40 5.08 -8.25 0.84
C GLU A 40 4.45 -9.18 1.89
N ARG A 41 4.02 -8.63 3.03
CA ARG A 41 3.31 -9.43 4.04
C ARG A 41 2.02 -9.93 3.41
N LYS A 42 1.76 -11.24 3.47
CA LYS A 42 0.55 -11.88 2.90
C LYS A 42 -0.77 -11.18 3.24
N ASN A 43 -0.83 -10.47 4.37
CA ASN A 43 -2.02 -9.77 4.87
C ASN A 43 -1.89 -8.23 4.86
N ALA A 44 -0.82 -7.65 4.30
CA ALA A 44 -0.62 -6.19 4.31
C ALA A 44 -1.84 -5.45 3.72
N ARG A 45 -2.27 -5.89 2.53
CA ARG A 45 -3.43 -5.32 1.84
C ARG A 45 -4.76 -5.53 2.58
N SER A 46 -4.90 -6.63 3.32
CA SER A 46 -6.11 -6.86 4.13
C SER A 46 -6.10 -6.02 5.39
N ASP A 47 -4.95 -5.83 6.02
CA ASP A 47 -4.80 -5.02 7.23
C ASP A 47 -5.04 -3.54 6.91
N GLU A 48 -4.50 -3.04 5.79
CA GLU A 48 -4.78 -1.70 5.27
C GLU A 48 -6.28 -1.50 5.00
N ALA A 49 -6.94 -2.46 4.34
CA ALA A 49 -8.37 -2.38 4.09
C ALA A 49 -9.22 -2.38 5.37
N VAL A 50 -8.76 -3.03 6.45
CA VAL A 50 -9.42 -3.00 7.76
C VAL A 50 -9.21 -1.64 8.44
N ASP A 51 -8.02 -1.08 8.36
CA ASP A 51 -7.73 0.26 8.90
C ASP A 51 -8.54 1.35 8.18
N ASP A 52 -8.61 1.30 6.86
CA ASP A 52 -9.43 2.19 6.05
C ASP A 52 -10.90 2.14 6.44
N LYS A 53 -11.46 0.93 6.62
CA LYS A 53 -12.84 0.77 7.10
C LYS A 53 -13.06 1.39 8.48
N ARG A 54 -12.11 1.24 9.40
CA ARG A 54 -12.18 1.86 10.73
C ARG A 54 -12.14 3.38 10.64
N ARG A 55 -11.26 3.92 9.79
CA ARG A 55 -11.14 5.36 9.55
C ARG A 55 -12.40 5.94 8.95
N ILE A 56 -12.97 5.28 7.93
CA ILE A 56 -14.23 5.69 7.29
C ILE A 56 -15.35 5.73 8.35
N ALA A 57 -15.53 4.66 9.12
CA ALA A 57 -16.56 4.61 10.17
C ALA A 57 -16.37 5.69 11.24
N ALA A 58 -15.13 6.07 11.57
CA ALA A 58 -14.86 7.17 12.50
C ALA A 58 -15.22 8.54 11.90
N LEU A 59 -14.95 8.73 10.60
CA LEU A 59 -15.30 9.96 9.88
C LEU A 59 -16.82 10.12 9.72
N GLU A 60 -17.53 9.04 9.38
CA GLU A 60 -19.00 9.05 9.25
C GLU A 60 -19.68 9.44 10.57
N ARG A 61 -19.21 8.91 11.70
CA ARG A 61 -19.73 9.30 13.03
C ARG A 61 -19.50 10.79 13.31
N LYS A 62 -18.28 11.29 13.06
CA LYS A 62 -17.97 12.71 13.26
C LYS A 62 -18.81 13.61 12.35
N LEU A 63 -19.02 13.21 11.10
CA LEU A 63 -19.87 13.94 10.17
C LEU A 63 -21.31 14.01 10.68
N GLY A 64 -21.86 12.89 11.14
CA GLY A 64 -23.20 12.86 11.74
C GLY A 64 -23.31 13.77 12.97
N GLN A 65 -22.32 13.74 13.88
CA GLN A 65 -22.27 14.63 15.03
C GLN A 65 -22.25 16.10 14.60
N VAL A 66 -21.38 16.48 13.66
CA VAL A 66 -21.26 17.86 13.18
C VAL A 66 -22.54 18.32 12.47
N ILE A 67 -23.22 17.44 11.74
CA ILE A 67 -24.53 17.77 11.15
C ILE A 67 -25.53 18.12 12.25
N ILE A 68 -25.68 17.24 13.24
CA ILE A 68 -26.62 17.45 14.36
C ILE A 68 -26.29 18.74 15.12
N GLU A 69 -25.01 18.95 15.48
CA GLU A 69 -24.58 20.14 16.22
C GLU A 69 -24.86 21.43 15.45
N ARG A 70 -24.57 21.44 14.14
CA ARG A 70 -24.81 22.58 13.25
C ARG A 70 -26.29 22.84 13.05
N ASP A 71 -27.10 21.81 12.85
CA ASP A 71 -28.54 21.95 12.68
C ASP A 71 -29.19 22.48 13.97
N TRP A 72 -28.78 21.94 15.12
CA TRP A 72 -29.21 22.43 16.44
C TRP A 72 -28.80 23.88 16.66
N LEU A 73 -27.55 24.24 16.38
CA LEU A 73 -27.06 25.61 16.52
C LEU A 73 -27.84 26.57 15.62
N SER A 74 -28.15 26.15 14.39
CA SER A 74 -28.93 26.95 13.44
C SER A 74 -30.37 27.16 13.93
N GLU A 75 -30.99 26.14 14.53
CA GLU A 75 -32.31 26.26 15.16
C GLU A 75 -32.29 27.25 16.34
N LYS A 76 -31.27 27.15 17.19
CA LYS A 76 -31.10 28.08 18.33
C LYS A 76 -30.79 29.51 17.92
N SER A 77 -30.00 29.72 16.87
CA SER A 77 -29.74 31.05 16.31
C SER A 77 -31.05 31.75 15.91
N LYS A 78 -31.92 31.01 15.21
CA LYS A 78 -33.24 31.47 14.79
C LYS A 78 -34.16 31.79 15.96
N GLU A 79 -34.22 30.92 16.96
CA GLU A 79 -35.02 31.16 18.19
C GLU A 79 -34.58 32.45 18.92
N LEU A 80 -33.29 32.74 18.89
CA LEU A 80 -32.70 33.91 19.55
C LEU A 80 -32.70 35.18 18.67
N GLY A 81 -33.13 35.09 17.41
CA GLY A 81 -33.10 36.20 16.45
C GLY A 81 -31.69 36.67 16.10
N ILE A 82 -30.71 35.76 16.19
CA ILE A 82 -29.30 35.97 15.85
C ILE A 82 -29.07 35.32 14.48
N ASP A 83 -29.75 35.81 13.44
CA ASP A 83 -29.50 35.44 12.04
C ASP A 83 -28.92 36.63 11.27
#